data_AF-A0A1I4JJF8-F1
#
_entry.id   AF-A0A1I4JJF8-F1
#
_cell.length_a   1.000
_cell.length_b   1.000
_cell.length_c   1.000
_cell.angle_alpha   90.00
_cell.angle_beta   90.00
_cell.angle_gamma   90.00
#
_symmetry.space_group_name_H-M   'P 1'
#
loop_
_entity.id
_entity.type
_entity.pdbx_description
1 polymer ?
#
loop_
_entity_poly.entity_id
_entity_poly.type
_entity_poly.pdbx_seq_one_letter_code
_entity_poly.pdbx_strand_id
1 'polypeptide(L)' 'MELTVIRSQDRRRMVVAVQADNQHEALTTIRRAIGPVTVALEQVIVRTGRREIDPRHARSRGNF' A
#
# COMPACT_ATOMS: atom_id res chain seq x y z
N MET A 1 -7.15 -4.79 17.28
CA MET A 1 -7.58 -4.77 15.87
C MET A 1 -6.43 -4.29 14.98
N GLU A 2 -6.42 -4.68 13.71
CA GLU A 2 -5.45 -4.18 12.72
C GLU A 2 -6.16 -3.32 11.67
N LEU A 3 -5.59 -2.17 11.36
CA LEU A 3 -6.13 -1.22 10.39
C LEU A 3 -5.07 -0.84 9.36
N THR A 4 -5.48 -0.80 8.10
CA THR A 4 -4.66 -0.19 7.05
C THR A 4 -5.02 1.28 6.92
N VAL A 5 -4.04 2.15 7.11
CA VAL A 5 -4.20 3.61 7.07
C VAL A 5 -3.26 4.23 6.04
N ILE A 6 -3.63 5.42 5.56
CA ILE A 6 -2.79 6.25 4.71
C ILE A 6 -2.50 7.54 5.49
N ARG A 7 -1.23 7.85 5.69
CA ARG A 7 -0.81 9.13 6.27
C ARG A 7 -0.95 10.24 5.23
N SER A 8 -1.59 11.35 5.61
CA SER A 8 -1.91 12.42 4.65
C SER A 8 -0.69 13.18 4.13
N GLN A 9 0.36 13.30 4.95
CA GLN A 9 1.55 14.10 4.64
C GLN A 9 2.40 13.50 3.51
N ASP A 10 2.62 12.19 3.54
CA ASP A 10 3.53 11.48 2.63
C ASP A 10 2.80 10.43 1.77
N ARG A 11 1.47 10.33 1.90
CA ARG A 11 0.62 9.32 1.24
C ARG A 11 1.09 7.89 1.49
N ARG A 12 1.83 7.66 2.58
CA ARG A 12 2.37 6.34 2.90
C ARG A 12 1.28 5.45 3.46
N ARG A 13 1.11 4.27 2.86
CA ARG A 13 0.20 3.22 3.34
C ARG A 13 0.90 2.41 4.42
N MET A 14 0.22 2.21 5.54
CA MET A 14 0.77 1.54 6.73
C MET A 14 -0.28 0.58 7.31
N VAL A 15 0.17 -0.55 7.85
CA VAL A 15 -0.65 -1.44 8.67
C VAL A 15 -0.33 -1.11 10.12
N VAL A 16 -1.36 -0.84 10.92
CA VAL A 16 -1.24 -0.45 12.32
C VAL A 16 -2.10 -1.36 13.18
N ALA A 17 -1.47 -2.02 14.15
CA ALA A 17 -2.16 -2.76 15.20
C ALA A 17 -2.49 -1.79 16.35
N VAL A 18 -3.76 -1.73 16.75
CA VAL A 18 -4.23 -0.89 17.84
C VAL A 18 -5.22 -1.64 18.71
N GLN A 19 -5.14 -1.42 20.03
CA GLN A 19 -6.12 -1.92 20.98
C GLN A 19 -7.23 -0.87 21.11
N ALA A 20 -8.40 -1.18 20.58
CA ALA A 20 -9.58 -0.32 20.57
C ALA A 20 -10.82 -1.20 20.40
N ASP A 21 -11.92 -0.79 20.99
CA ASP A 21 -13.18 -1.54 20.95
C ASP A 21 -13.98 -1.23 19.67
N ASN A 22 -13.72 -0.07 19.05
CA ASN A 22 -14.38 0.36 17.82
C ASN A 22 -13.44 1.15 16.89
N GLN A 23 -13.85 1.26 15.62
CA GLN A 23 -13.06 1.91 14.56
C GLN A 23 -12.83 3.41 14.82
N HIS A 24 -13.77 4.10 15.45
CA HIS A 24 -13.65 5.54 15.71
C HIS A 24 -12.56 5.83 16.77
N GLU A 25 -12.55 5.04 17.83
CA GLU A 25 -11.51 5.06 18.86
C GLU A 25 -10.14 4.71 18.25
N ALA A 26 -10.09 3.64 17.46
CA ALA A 26 -8.88 3.21 16.76
C ALA A 26 -8.27 4.34 15.90
N LEU A 27 -9.10 5.01 15.09
CA LEU A 27 -8.66 6.14 14.27
C LEU A 27 -8.21 7.34 15.10
N THR A 28 -8.89 7.62 16.20
CA THR A 28 -8.50 8.69 17.12
C THR A 28 -7.14 8.43 17.74
N THR A 29 -6.90 7.19 18.18
CA THR A 29 -5.61 6.74 18.73
C THR A 29 -4.50 6.84 17.70
N ILE A 30 -4.71 6.32 16.49
CA ILE A 30 -3.73 6.39 15.40
C ILE A 30 -3.45 7.86 15.04
N ARG A 31 -4.48 8.70 14.93
CA ARG A 31 -4.33 10.13 14.60
C ARG A 31 -3.48 10.88 15.63
N ARG A 32 -3.61 10.54 16.92
CA ARG A 32 -2.80 11.15 17.99
C ARG A 32 -1.33 10.72 17.93
N ALA A 33 -1.06 9.47 17.57
CA ALA A 33 0.30 8.92 17.54
C ALA A 33 1.11 9.37 16.32
N ILE A 34 0.50 9.35 15.13
CA ILE A 34 1.23 9.53 13.86
C ILE A 34 0.77 10.70 13.01
N GLY A 35 -0.16 11.52 13.52
CA GLY A 35 -0.73 12.67 12.84
C GLY A 35 -1.94 12.33 11.96
N PRO A 36 -2.39 13.25 11.09
CA PRO A 36 -3.57 13.04 10.25
C PRO A 36 -3.45 11.81 9.35
N VAL A 37 -4.37 10.86 9.53
CA VAL A 37 -4.48 9.62 8.75
C VAL A 37 -5.89 9.42 8.25
N THR A 38 -6.03 8.70 7.14
CA THR A 38 -7.31 8.21 6.63
C THR A 38 -7.31 6.69 6.58
N VAL A 39 -8.48 6.07 6.74
CA VAL A 39 -8.63 4.62 6.53
C VAL A 39 -8.39 4.34 5.04
N ALA A 40 -7.51 3.40 4.74
CA ALA A 40 -7.48 2.81 3.41
C ALA A 40 -8.69 1.88 3.31
N LEU A 41 -9.83 2.40 2.84
CA LEU A 41 -10.91 1.54 2.36
C LEU A 41 -10.28 0.66 1.28
N GLU A 42 -10.27 -0.64 1.47
CA GLU A 42 -9.66 -1.59 0.56
C GLU A 42 -10.22 -1.41 -0.86
N GLN A 43 -9.52 -0.64 -1.69
CA GLN A 43 -9.42 -0.98 -3.10
C GLN A 43 -8.14 -1.78 -3.25
N VAL A 44 -8.28 -3.09 -3.11
CA VAL A 44 -7.33 -4.06 -3.63
C VAL A 44 -7.40 -3.96 -5.16
N ILE A 45 -6.76 -2.94 -5.74
CA ILE A 45 -6.40 -3.00 -7.17
C ILE A 45 -5.01 -3.58 -7.19
N VAL A 46 -4.93 -4.92 -7.18
CA VAL A 46 -3.73 -5.61 -7.63
C VAL A 46 -3.60 -5.27 -9.12
N ARG A 47 -2.92 -4.16 -9.45
CA ARG A 47 -2.45 -3.93 -10.81
C ARG A 47 -1.28 -4.88 -11.01
N THR A 48 -1.60 -6.13 -11.34
CA THR A 48 -0.68 -7.06 -11.99
C THR A 48 -0.40 -6.49 -13.38
N GLY A 49 0.42 -5.44 -13.44
CA GLY A 49 1.09 -5.04 -14.67
C GLY A 49 2.21 -6.02 -14.93
N ARG A 50 1.87 -7.28 -15.26
CA ARG A 50 2.82 -8.21 -15.86
C ARG A 50 3.08 -7.66 -17.26
N ARG A 51 4.06 -6.76 -17.35
CA ARG A 51 4.59 -6.27 -18.62
C ARG A 51 5.22 -7.50 -19.28
N GLU A 52 4.48 -8.12 -20.18
CA GLU A 52 4.98 -9.15 -21.06
C GLU A 52 6.21 -8.55 -21.77
N ILE A 53 7.38 -9.08 -21.45
CA ILE A 53 8.61 -8.70 -22.11
C ILE A 53 8.47 -9.27 -23.51
N ASP A 54 8.15 -8.39 -24.46
CA ASP A 54 8.09 -8.69 -25.88
C ASP A 54 9.38 -9.41 -26.30
N PRO A 55 9.34 -10.67 -26.77
CA PRO A 55 10.55 -11.43 -27.08
C PRO A 55 11.24 -10.95 -28.37
N ARG A 56 10.76 -9.87 -29.01
CA ARG A 56 11.29 -9.38 -30.30
C ARG A 56 12.65 -8.66 -30.24
N HIS A 57 13.30 -8.59 -29.08
CA HIS A 57 14.61 -7.92 -28.95
C HIS A 57 15.79 -8.81 -28.53
N ALA A 58 15.67 -10.14 -28.64
CA ALA A 58 16.85 -11.01 -28.56
C ALA A 58 17.62 -11.03 -29.91
N ARG A 59 18.26 -9.92 -30.28
CA ARG A 59 19.35 -9.94 -31.26
C ARG A 59 20.66 -10.29 -30.55
N SER A 60 20.90 -11.58 -30.31
CA SER A 60 22.23 -12.09 -30.01
C SER A 60 22.99 -12.26 -31.32
N ARG A 61 23.70 -11.20 -31.72
CA ARG A 61 24.80 -11.28 -32.67
C ARG A 61 25.96 -11.98 -31.93
N GLY A 62 26.26 -13.22 -32.29
CA GLY A 62 27.32 -14.01 -31.63
C GLY A 62 27.87 -15.07 -32.58
N ASN A 63 29.11 -14.86 -32.98
CA ASN A 63 29.85 -15.49 -34.06
C ASN A 63 30.48 -16.82 -33.63
N PHE A 64 30.15 -17.95 -34.27
CA PHE A 64 30.95 -19.19 -34.28
C PHE A 64 30.68 -19.97 -35.56
#